data_AF-A0A2Z2P866-F1
#
_entry.id   AF-A0A2Z2P866-F1
#
_cell.length_a   1.000
_cell.length_b   1.000
_cell.length_c   1.000
_cell.angle_alpha   90.00
_cell.angle_beta   90.00
_cell.angle_gamma   90.00
#
_symmetry.space_group_name_H-M   'P 1'
#
loop_
_entity.id
_entity.type
_entity.pdbx_description
1 polymer ?
#
loop_
_entity_poly.entity_id
_entity_poly.type
_entity_poly.pdbx_seq_one_letter_code
_entity_poly.pdbx_strand_id
1 'polypeptide(L)'
;MTQQSLTERLDYYGLQTRDPDFKAVAAAIERYIEPTLNGFYREIQTRDELAGKFVDAASMARARSAQARHWKGAFTEGLDDAFLKRSNHIGGVHARIGLEPKWYIGSYARILNDLLMQMIAPGWRRYLPWKRAQARRIAALVKVSLLDMDIALSSYFLDVSSKVNSLNAVLGEALAKLASGKLDIDPIDLPPEYARVAADFNETVGALHETISTVVSGVNAISAGSSEIRTASEDLAQRTEEQAANLEEAAAAVAKVFSQVQQAREDASNARRTIRESNATAGEGTRIVAEAAAAMTQIEQSSQNIANIVGVIESIAFQTNLLALNAGVEAARAGESGRGFAVVASEVRALALRCSTSAEEIKALVYGTSEQVVSGVDLVGKSGSAFAEITEAVAKLTAAVESIAASTEAQSESLAHINKVVSDIDRSTQQNAAMAEQCTAAAASLAQEADGLWRTVRAFEVGEQTAEGARGLYAPQPYDRGRARGGLSVVAR
;
A
#
# COMPACT_ATOMS: atom_id res chain seq x y z
N MET A 1 61.90 -25.47 -29.45
CA MET A 1 62.54 -26.78 -29.76
C MET A 1 63.78 -26.94 -28.91
N THR A 2 63.95 -28.09 -28.24
CA THR A 2 65.16 -28.41 -27.46
C THR A 2 66.18 -29.15 -28.34
N GLN A 3 67.48 -29.08 -28.01
CA GLN A 3 68.54 -29.77 -28.75
C GLN A 3 68.32 -31.30 -28.81
N GLN A 4 67.70 -31.86 -27.76
CA GLN A 4 67.27 -33.26 -27.67
C GLN A 4 66.24 -33.62 -28.76
N SER A 5 65.30 -32.72 -29.08
CA SER A 5 64.28 -32.92 -30.13
C SER A 5 64.85 -32.98 -31.55
N LEU A 6 66.00 -32.34 -31.80
CA LEU A 6 66.67 -32.40 -33.10
C LEU A 6 67.44 -33.71 -33.27
N THR A 7 68.15 -34.16 -32.22
CA THR A 7 68.88 -35.43 -32.23
C THR A 7 67.94 -36.62 -32.48
N GLU A 8 66.80 -36.67 -31.78
CA GLU A 8 65.78 -37.71 -31.99
C GLU A 8 65.24 -37.73 -33.43
N ARG A 9 65.04 -36.54 -34.03
CA ARG A 9 64.61 -36.43 -35.43
C ARG A 9 65.70 -36.85 -36.39
N LEU A 10 66.97 -36.50 -36.16
CA LEU A 10 68.09 -36.94 -36.99
C LEU A 10 68.22 -38.46 -36.99
N ASP A 11 68.14 -39.10 -35.81
CA ASP A 11 68.15 -40.56 -35.67
C ASP A 11 66.94 -41.21 -36.37
N TYR A 12 65.75 -40.61 -36.22
CA TYR A 12 64.54 -41.09 -36.88
C TYR A 12 64.58 -40.91 -38.41
N TYR A 13 65.29 -39.92 -38.94
CA TYR A 13 65.44 -39.76 -40.38
C TYR A 13 66.64 -40.58 -40.92
N GLY A 14 67.45 -41.17 -40.04
CA GLY A 14 68.69 -41.86 -40.39
C GLY A 14 69.70 -40.90 -41.01
N LEU A 15 69.82 -39.71 -40.42
CA LEU A 15 70.74 -38.65 -40.78
C LEU A 15 71.75 -38.44 -39.65
N GLN A 16 72.98 -38.05 -40.00
CA GLN A 16 73.98 -37.62 -39.03
C GLN A 16 74.13 -36.09 -39.07
N THR A 17 74.57 -35.48 -37.97
CA THR A 17 74.84 -34.03 -37.90
C THR A 17 75.87 -33.58 -38.93
N ARG A 18 76.75 -34.49 -39.38
CA ARG A 18 77.71 -34.28 -40.48
C ARG A 18 77.65 -35.50 -41.40
N ASP A 19 77.20 -35.32 -42.64
CA ASP A 19 77.18 -36.38 -43.66
C ASP A 19 78.23 -36.08 -44.74
N PRO A 20 79.10 -37.05 -45.10
CA PRO A 20 80.15 -36.85 -46.11
C PRO A 20 79.60 -36.47 -47.50
N ASP A 21 78.35 -36.80 -47.83
CA ASP A 21 77.72 -36.46 -49.10
C ASP A 21 77.14 -35.04 -49.15
N PHE A 22 77.00 -34.36 -48.00
CA PHE A 22 76.45 -32.99 -47.93
C PHE A 22 77.28 -31.96 -48.71
N LYS A 23 78.61 -32.10 -48.77
CA LYS A 23 79.47 -31.15 -49.50
C LYS A 23 79.21 -31.18 -51.02
N ALA A 24 78.94 -32.36 -51.58
CA ALA A 24 78.62 -32.52 -53.00
C ALA A 24 77.20 -32.04 -53.32
N VAL A 25 76.24 -32.31 -52.43
CA VAL A 25 74.87 -31.76 -52.52
C VAL A 25 74.93 -30.23 -52.45
N ALA A 26 75.73 -29.66 -51.53
CA ALA A 26 75.87 -28.22 -51.37
C ALA A 26 76.29 -27.51 -52.68
N ALA A 27 77.33 -28.02 -53.33
CA ALA A 27 77.86 -27.49 -54.60
C ALA A 27 76.88 -27.64 -55.77
N ALA A 28 76.09 -28.72 -55.83
CA ALA A 28 75.07 -28.90 -56.86
C ALA A 28 73.98 -27.85 -56.75
N ILE A 29 73.52 -27.55 -55.54
CA ILE A 29 72.48 -26.53 -55.35
C ILE A 29 73.02 -25.13 -55.58
N GLU A 30 74.22 -24.80 -55.11
CA GLU A 30 74.83 -23.50 -55.35
C GLU A 30 74.90 -23.15 -56.84
N ARG A 31 75.03 -24.17 -57.70
CA ARG A 31 75.07 -24.04 -59.16
C ARG A 31 73.70 -23.85 -59.83
N TYR A 32 72.60 -24.34 -59.25
CA TYR A 32 71.31 -24.45 -59.96
C TYR A 32 70.12 -23.77 -59.25
N ILE A 33 70.26 -23.33 -58.00
CA ILE A 33 69.11 -22.87 -57.19
C ILE A 33 68.58 -21.49 -57.61
N GLU A 34 69.43 -20.53 -57.95
CA GLU A 34 69.01 -19.17 -58.32
C GLU A 34 68.12 -19.11 -59.58
N PRO A 35 68.47 -19.76 -60.71
CA PRO A 35 67.61 -19.79 -61.90
C PRO A 35 66.24 -20.42 -61.64
N THR A 36 66.17 -21.48 -60.84
CA THR A 36 64.94 -22.21 -60.52
C THR A 36 64.02 -21.40 -59.59
N LEU A 37 64.56 -20.71 -58.59
CA LEU A 37 63.79 -19.85 -57.69
C LEU A 37 63.16 -18.64 -58.39
N ASN A 38 63.84 -18.10 -59.41
CA ASN A 38 63.31 -16.97 -60.20
C ASN A 38 62.10 -17.33 -61.06
N GLY A 39 61.92 -18.61 -61.44
CA GLY A 39 60.72 -19.10 -62.11
C GLY A 39 59.53 -19.23 -61.15
N PHE A 40 59.76 -19.83 -59.98
CA PHE A 40 58.73 -20.08 -58.96
C PHE A 40 58.05 -18.82 -58.42
N TYR A 41 58.82 -17.79 -58.06
CA TYR A 41 58.22 -16.55 -57.52
C TYR A 41 57.45 -15.74 -58.57
N ARG A 42 57.75 -15.93 -59.87
CA ARG A 42 56.99 -15.31 -60.96
C ARG A 42 55.57 -15.89 -61.05
N GLU A 43 55.40 -17.17 -60.72
CA GLU A 43 54.12 -17.88 -60.75
C GLU A 43 53.24 -17.61 -59.51
N ILE A 44 53.86 -17.36 -58.35
CA ILE A 44 53.13 -16.96 -57.13
C ILE A 44 52.56 -15.54 -57.25
N GLN A 45 53.28 -14.63 -57.91
CA GLN A 45 52.82 -13.24 -58.12
C GLN A 45 51.61 -13.13 -59.06
N THR A 46 51.31 -14.16 -59.85
CA THR A 46 50.20 -14.16 -60.81
C THR A 46 48.88 -14.71 -60.23
N ARG A 47 48.79 -14.98 -58.92
CA ARG A 47 47.58 -15.51 -58.27
C ARG A 47 46.97 -14.51 -57.29
N ASP A 48 45.75 -14.06 -57.58
CA ASP A 48 45.04 -13.00 -56.86
C ASP A 48 44.76 -13.29 -55.37
N GLU A 49 44.57 -14.56 -54.99
CA GLU A 49 44.24 -14.98 -53.61
C GLU A 49 45.40 -14.81 -52.59
N LEU A 50 46.64 -14.67 -53.07
CA LEU A 50 47.84 -14.65 -52.24
C LEU A 50 48.50 -13.26 -52.16
N ALA A 51 48.08 -12.32 -52.99
CA ALA A 51 48.69 -10.99 -53.12
C ALA A 51 48.50 -10.11 -51.87
N GLY A 52 47.39 -10.28 -51.13
CA GLY A 52 47.04 -9.43 -49.97
C GLY A 52 47.69 -9.80 -48.63
N LYS A 53 48.52 -10.86 -48.56
CA LYS A 53 49.07 -11.36 -47.27
C LYS A 53 50.43 -10.76 -46.89
N PHE A 54 50.98 -9.84 -47.67
CA PHE A 54 52.28 -9.20 -47.42
C PHE A 54 52.12 -7.68 -47.30
N VAL A 55 52.40 -7.15 -46.11
CA VAL A 55 52.10 -5.76 -45.74
C VAL A 55 53.12 -4.75 -46.32
N ASP A 56 54.34 -5.18 -46.68
CA ASP A 56 55.34 -4.35 -47.40
C ASP A 56 56.37 -5.18 -48.21
N ALA A 57 57.03 -4.54 -49.20
CA ALA A 57 57.98 -5.17 -50.13
C ALA A 57 59.33 -5.60 -49.51
N ALA A 58 59.75 -4.98 -48.39
CA ALA A 58 61.00 -5.29 -47.70
C ALA A 58 60.88 -6.51 -46.76
N SER A 59 59.71 -6.68 -46.13
CA SER A 59 59.34 -7.87 -45.36
C SER A 59 59.24 -9.11 -46.28
N MET A 60 58.74 -8.92 -47.50
CA MET A 60 58.70 -9.93 -48.55
C MET A 60 60.11 -10.31 -49.05
N ALA A 61 61.03 -9.36 -49.24
CA ALA A 61 62.41 -9.62 -49.68
C ALA A 61 63.24 -10.44 -48.66
N ARG A 62 63.02 -10.21 -47.36
CA ARG A 62 63.63 -10.99 -46.26
C ARG A 62 63.07 -12.40 -46.15
N ALA A 63 61.75 -12.55 -46.21
CA ALA A 63 61.10 -13.86 -46.25
C ALA A 63 61.53 -14.67 -47.50
N ARG A 64 61.67 -14.01 -48.66
CA ARG A 64 62.15 -14.59 -49.93
C ARG A 64 63.60 -15.10 -49.84
N SER A 65 64.51 -14.35 -49.23
CA SER A 65 65.92 -14.78 -49.05
C SER A 65 66.08 -15.90 -48.01
N ALA A 66 65.17 -15.99 -47.03
CA ALA A 66 65.12 -17.09 -46.08
C ALA A 66 64.54 -18.37 -46.70
N GLN A 67 63.47 -18.23 -47.50
CA GLN A 67 62.86 -19.34 -48.25
C GLN A 67 63.76 -19.89 -49.37
N ALA A 68 64.58 -19.05 -50.03
CA ALA A 68 65.56 -19.49 -51.03
C ALA A 68 66.60 -20.50 -50.50
N ARG A 69 66.98 -20.39 -49.21
CA ARG A 69 67.82 -21.38 -48.53
C ARG A 69 67.07 -22.68 -48.21
N HIS A 70 65.78 -22.59 -47.90
CA HIS A 70 64.90 -23.68 -47.52
C HIS A 70 64.47 -24.55 -48.74
N TRP A 71 64.15 -23.92 -49.87
CA TRP A 71 63.65 -24.57 -51.09
C TRP A 71 64.71 -25.18 -52.02
N LYS A 72 65.95 -25.28 -51.55
CA LYS A 72 66.97 -26.24 -52.02
C LYS A 72 66.45 -27.68 -52.16
N GLY A 73 65.28 -27.99 -51.58
CA GLY A 73 64.92 -29.32 -51.17
C GLY A 73 63.70 -30.05 -51.77
N ALA A 74 62.64 -29.44 -52.31
CA ALA A 74 61.34 -30.11 -52.18
C ALA A 74 60.43 -30.14 -53.42
N PHE A 75 60.60 -31.15 -54.29
CA PHE A 75 59.57 -31.71 -55.21
C PHE A 75 59.37 -31.08 -56.60
N THR A 76 58.93 -31.91 -57.57
CA THR A 76 58.19 -31.51 -58.78
C THR A 76 57.25 -32.64 -59.25
N GLU A 77 56.01 -32.27 -59.61
CA GLU A 77 54.98 -32.98 -60.43
C GLU A 77 53.73 -33.58 -59.74
N GLY A 78 52.68 -32.76 -59.60
CA GLY A 78 51.26 -33.07 -59.92
C GLY A 78 50.36 -33.79 -58.90
N LEU A 79 49.32 -33.11 -58.38
CA LEU A 79 48.35 -33.59 -57.38
C LEU A 79 46.91 -33.25 -57.81
N ASP A 80 46.04 -34.24 -58.06
CA ASP A 80 44.63 -34.05 -58.45
C ASP A 80 43.64 -34.10 -57.26
N ASP A 81 42.34 -33.82 -57.46
CA ASP A 81 41.34 -33.81 -56.38
C ASP A 81 41.19 -35.17 -55.66
N ALA A 82 41.44 -36.26 -56.38
CA ALA A 82 41.40 -37.61 -55.81
C ALA A 82 42.61 -37.83 -54.89
N PHE A 83 43.78 -37.29 -55.23
CA PHE A 83 44.94 -37.21 -54.35
C PHE A 83 44.66 -36.34 -53.12
N LEU A 84 44.08 -35.16 -53.28
CA LEU A 84 43.76 -34.27 -52.15
C LEU A 84 42.81 -34.97 -51.16
N LYS A 85 41.76 -35.64 -51.64
CA LYS A 85 40.81 -36.39 -50.80
C LYS A 85 41.49 -37.54 -50.04
N ARG A 86 42.36 -38.31 -50.70
CA ARG A 86 43.11 -39.40 -50.03
C ARG A 86 44.09 -38.85 -48.99
N SER A 87 44.82 -37.79 -49.33
CA SER A 87 45.76 -37.12 -48.43
C SER A 87 45.06 -36.50 -47.22
N ASN A 88 43.89 -35.88 -47.41
CA ASN A 88 43.06 -35.36 -46.32
C ASN A 88 42.47 -36.49 -45.46
N HIS A 89 42.06 -37.61 -46.06
CA HIS A 89 41.58 -38.77 -45.31
C HIS A 89 42.69 -39.35 -44.42
N ILE A 90 43.89 -39.56 -44.97
CA ILE A 90 45.05 -40.05 -44.22
C ILE A 90 45.47 -39.04 -43.13
N GLY A 91 45.52 -37.74 -43.45
CA GLY A 91 45.77 -36.68 -42.48
C GLY A 91 44.72 -36.66 -41.35
N GLY A 92 43.45 -36.84 -41.69
CA GLY A 92 42.34 -36.93 -40.73
C GLY A 92 42.41 -38.18 -39.85
N VAL A 93 42.91 -39.31 -40.35
CA VAL A 93 43.20 -40.50 -39.54
C VAL A 93 44.32 -40.22 -38.55
N HIS A 94 45.43 -39.60 -38.98
CA HIS A 94 46.54 -39.22 -38.09
C HIS A 94 46.14 -38.22 -37.02
N ALA A 95 45.35 -37.20 -37.37
CA ALA A 95 44.81 -36.24 -36.42
C ALA A 95 43.93 -36.94 -35.35
N ARG A 96 43.11 -37.91 -35.75
CA ARG A 96 42.21 -38.64 -34.83
C ARG A 96 42.95 -39.53 -33.84
N ILE A 97 44.06 -40.14 -34.26
CA ILE A 97 44.89 -41.00 -33.39
C ILE A 97 45.98 -40.22 -32.65
N GLY A 98 46.07 -38.89 -32.84
CA GLY A 98 47.09 -38.05 -32.22
C GLY A 98 48.52 -38.30 -32.73
N LEU A 99 48.69 -38.82 -33.95
CA LEU A 99 50.02 -39.06 -34.51
C LEU A 99 50.68 -37.74 -34.91
N GLU A 100 51.75 -37.37 -34.21
CA GLU A 100 52.48 -36.14 -34.51
C GLU A 100 53.08 -36.16 -35.93
N PRO A 101 53.08 -35.03 -36.66
CA PRO A 101 53.61 -34.94 -38.03
C PRO A 101 55.03 -35.49 -38.18
N LYS A 102 55.89 -35.32 -37.17
CA LYS A 102 57.29 -35.80 -37.18
C LYS A 102 57.44 -37.30 -37.43
N TRP A 103 56.52 -38.10 -36.89
CA TRP A 103 56.57 -39.55 -37.01
C TRP A 103 56.14 -40.01 -38.40
N TYR A 104 55.08 -39.42 -38.92
CA TYR A 104 54.57 -39.74 -40.26
C TYR A 104 55.53 -39.24 -41.35
N ILE A 105 55.99 -37.98 -41.27
CA ILE A 105 56.92 -37.40 -42.27
C ILE A 105 58.27 -38.11 -42.26
N GLY A 106 58.80 -38.47 -41.10
CA GLY A 106 60.05 -39.24 -41.01
C GLY A 106 59.91 -40.67 -41.55
N SER A 107 58.73 -41.28 -41.46
CA SER A 107 58.45 -42.57 -42.12
C SER A 107 58.50 -42.44 -43.64
N TYR A 108 57.97 -41.36 -44.23
CA TYR A 108 58.16 -41.10 -45.68
C TYR A 108 59.63 -40.90 -46.02
N ALA A 109 60.38 -40.18 -45.19
CA ALA A 109 61.79 -39.96 -45.44
C ALA A 109 62.60 -41.27 -45.48
N ARG A 110 62.24 -42.26 -44.63
CA ARG A 110 62.82 -43.61 -44.66
C ARG A 110 62.35 -44.43 -45.87
N ILE A 111 61.06 -44.46 -46.15
CA ILE A 111 60.49 -45.19 -47.30
C ILE A 111 61.10 -44.67 -48.61
N LEU A 112 61.15 -43.34 -48.78
CA LEU A 112 61.72 -42.69 -49.96
C LEU A 112 63.22 -42.96 -50.08
N ASN A 113 63.96 -43.01 -48.97
CA ASN A 113 65.36 -43.41 -49.00
C ASN A 113 65.57 -44.80 -49.58
N ASP A 114 64.81 -45.79 -49.10
CA ASP A 114 64.95 -47.17 -49.54
C ASP A 114 64.55 -47.33 -51.01
N LEU A 115 63.48 -46.64 -51.42
CA LEU A 115 63.04 -46.59 -52.82
C LEU A 115 64.07 -45.91 -53.72
N LEU A 116 64.62 -44.76 -53.33
CA LEU A 116 65.64 -44.03 -54.11
C LEU A 116 66.92 -44.84 -54.28
N MET A 117 67.35 -45.56 -53.24
CA MET A 117 68.47 -46.49 -53.31
C MET A 117 68.25 -47.59 -54.35
N GLN A 118 67.04 -48.17 -54.38
CA GLN A 118 66.68 -49.24 -55.30
C GLN A 118 66.48 -48.73 -56.75
N MET A 119 65.91 -47.53 -56.92
CA MET A 119 65.65 -46.94 -58.25
C MET A 119 66.91 -46.44 -58.95
N ILE A 120 67.83 -45.81 -58.22
CA ILE A 120 69.03 -45.18 -58.81
C ILE A 120 70.16 -46.21 -58.98
N ALA A 121 70.20 -47.24 -58.12
CA ALA A 121 71.19 -48.30 -58.18
C ALA A 121 70.56 -49.72 -58.18
N PRO A 122 69.76 -50.08 -59.20
CA PRO A 122 69.04 -51.36 -59.24
C PRO A 122 69.97 -52.54 -59.56
N GLY A 123 69.69 -53.71 -58.96
CA GLY A 123 70.36 -54.97 -59.28
C GLY A 123 71.88 -54.88 -59.12
N TRP A 124 72.63 -55.26 -60.15
CA TRP A 124 74.10 -55.21 -60.13
C TRP A 124 74.66 -53.78 -60.02
N ARG A 125 73.89 -52.75 -60.42
CA ARG A 125 74.32 -51.34 -60.34
C ARG A 125 74.48 -50.84 -58.90
N ARG A 126 73.96 -51.55 -57.90
CA ARG A 126 74.18 -51.25 -56.46
C ARG A 126 75.63 -51.42 -56.01
N TYR A 127 76.41 -52.20 -56.75
CA TYR A 127 77.84 -52.40 -56.51
C TYR A 127 78.70 -51.32 -57.16
N LEU A 128 78.12 -50.46 -58.02
CA LEU A 128 78.84 -49.33 -58.62
C LEU A 128 78.94 -48.17 -57.62
N PRO A 129 80.16 -47.77 -57.21
CA PRO A 129 80.34 -46.78 -56.16
C PRO A 129 79.76 -45.40 -56.52
N TRP A 130 79.80 -44.98 -57.79
CA TRP A 130 79.25 -43.69 -58.22
C TRP A 130 77.72 -43.66 -58.26
N LYS A 131 77.05 -44.77 -58.63
CA LYS A 131 75.59 -44.86 -58.61
C LYS A 131 75.04 -44.92 -57.18
N ARG A 132 75.74 -45.62 -56.29
CA ARG A 132 75.43 -45.64 -54.87
C ARG A 132 75.68 -44.29 -54.20
N ALA A 133 76.72 -43.55 -54.60
CA ALA A 133 76.95 -42.17 -54.15
C ALA A 133 75.86 -41.21 -54.69
N GLN A 134 75.45 -41.35 -55.95
CA GLN A 134 74.36 -40.57 -56.54
C GLN A 134 73.04 -40.80 -55.78
N ALA A 135 72.70 -42.06 -55.48
CA ALA A 135 71.51 -42.41 -54.70
C ALA A 135 71.56 -41.85 -53.28
N ARG A 136 72.70 -41.96 -52.59
CA ARG A 136 72.90 -41.37 -51.25
C ARG A 136 72.73 -39.86 -51.24
N ARG A 137 73.26 -39.15 -52.24
CA ARG A 137 73.14 -37.69 -52.34
C ARG A 137 71.71 -37.23 -52.57
N ILE A 138 70.96 -37.92 -53.43
CA ILE A 138 69.54 -37.60 -53.68
C ILE A 138 68.69 -37.95 -52.46
N ALA A 139 68.93 -39.10 -51.83
CA ALA A 139 68.24 -39.47 -50.59
C ALA A 139 68.53 -38.50 -49.44
N ALA A 140 69.79 -38.06 -49.28
CA ALA A 140 70.17 -37.04 -48.30
C ALA A 140 69.44 -35.72 -48.55
N LEU A 141 69.32 -35.29 -49.81
CA LEU A 141 68.57 -34.09 -50.18
C LEU A 141 67.10 -34.22 -49.75
N VAL A 142 66.41 -35.28 -50.18
CA VAL A 142 64.98 -35.50 -49.88
C VAL A 142 64.73 -35.62 -48.38
N LYS A 143 65.58 -36.33 -47.63
CA LYS A 143 65.44 -36.49 -46.17
C LYS A 143 65.58 -35.16 -45.43
N VAL A 144 66.56 -34.33 -45.80
CA VAL A 144 66.76 -33.02 -45.17
C VAL A 144 65.58 -32.08 -45.46
N SER A 145 65.05 -32.10 -46.69
CA SER A 145 63.87 -31.30 -47.05
C SER A 145 62.61 -31.70 -46.28
N LEU A 146 62.39 -33.01 -46.12
CA LEU A 146 61.26 -33.53 -45.33
C LEU A 146 61.43 -33.25 -43.84
N LEU A 147 62.66 -33.26 -43.33
CA LEU A 147 62.96 -32.88 -41.95
C LEU A 147 62.67 -31.38 -41.71
N ASP A 148 63.03 -30.53 -42.66
CA ASP A 148 62.78 -29.08 -42.59
C ASP A 148 61.28 -28.75 -42.67
N MET A 149 60.55 -29.40 -43.60
CA MET A 149 59.09 -29.31 -43.66
C MET A 149 58.41 -29.82 -42.37
N ASP A 150 58.89 -30.92 -41.80
CA ASP A 150 58.41 -31.42 -40.52
C ASP A 150 58.64 -30.40 -39.38
N ILE A 151 59.83 -29.82 -39.28
CA ILE A 151 60.13 -28.81 -38.27
C ILE A 151 59.24 -27.56 -38.43
N ALA A 152 59.07 -27.08 -39.66
CA ALA A 152 58.23 -25.92 -39.97
C ALA A 152 56.76 -26.20 -39.62
N LEU A 153 56.22 -27.35 -40.04
CA LEU A 153 54.84 -27.74 -39.80
C LEU A 153 54.59 -28.01 -38.30
N SER A 154 55.52 -28.68 -37.63
CA SER A 154 55.48 -28.90 -36.17
C SER A 154 55.45 -27.56 -35.42
N SER A 155 56.26 -26.59 -35.83
CA SER A 155 56.32 -25.27 -35.18
C SER A 155 55.01 -24.49 -35.38
N TYR A 156 54.42 -24.56 -36.58
CA TYR A 156 53.11 -23.97 -36.85
C TYR A 156 52.00 -24.62 -36.00
N PHE A 157 51.95 -25.95 -35.94
CA PHE A 157 50.97 -26.67 -35.11
C PHE A 157 51.14 -26.34 -33.62
N LEU A 158 52.37 -26.26 -33.12
CA LEU A 158 52.63 -25.88 -31.72
C LEU A 158 52.16 -24.45 -31.42
N ASP A 159 52.37 -23.50 -32.34
CA ASP A 159 51.89 -22.12 -32.18
C ASP A 159 50.35 -22.07 -32.12
N VAL A 160 49.68 -22.73 -33.07
CA VAL A 160 48.21 -22.81 -33.11
C VAL A 160 47.65 -23.53 -31.87
N SER A 161 48.21 -24.68 -31.49
CA SER A 161 47.79 -25.40 -30.29
C SER A 161 48.04 -24.60 -29.01
N SER A 162 49.15 -23.85 -28.93
CA SER A 162 49.43 -22.97 -27.79
C SER A 162 48.36 -21.87 -27.66
N LYS A 163 48.00 -21.22 -28.77
CA LYS A 163 46.96 -20.17 -28.80
C LYS A 163 45.57 -20.70 -28.42
N VAL A 164 45.19 -21.86 -28.95
CA VAL A 164 43.92 -22.52 -28.61
C VAL A 164 43.90 -22.95 -27.14
N ASN A 165 45.01 -23.48 -26.63
CA ASN A 165 45.11 -23.87 -25.22
C ASN A 165 45.06 -22.66 -24.28
N SER A 166 45.72 -21.54 -24.62
CA SER A 166 45.62 -20.32 -23.83
C SER A 166 44.21 -19.72 -23.86
N LEU A 167 43.54 -19.74 -25.02
CA LEU A 167 42.14 -19.33 -25.15
C LEU A 167 41.24 -20.16 -24.24
N ASN A 168 41.36 -21.50 -24.31
CA ASN A 168 40.57 -22.41 -23.49
C ASN A 168 40.86 -22.24 -21.99
N ALA A 169 42.10 -21.93 -21.61
CA ALA A 169 42.46 -21.68 -20.22
C ALA A 169 41.79 -20.41 -19.69
N VAL A 170 41.92 -19.29 -20.40
CA VAL A 170 41.34 -17.99 -19.99
C VAL A 170 39.81 -18.06 -19.94
N LEU A 171 39.17 -18.54 -21.01
CA LEU A 171 37.71 -18.70 -21.05
C LEU A 171 37.23 -19.73 -20.04
N GLY A 172 37.94 -20.85 -19.88
CA GLY A 172 37.59 -21.88 -18.91
C GLY A 172 37.62 -21.37 -17.47
N GLU A 173 38.64 -20.58 -17.12
CA GLU A 173 38.72 -19.94 -15.80
C GLU A 173 37.60 -18.91 -15.60
N ALA A 174 37.35 -18.05 -16.59
CA ALA A 174 36.32 -17.03 -16.50
C ALA A 174 34.90 -17.64 -16.41
N LEU A 175 34.62 -18.70 -17.18
CA LEU A 175 33.37 -19.45 -17.10
C LEU A 175 33.23 -20.20 -15.77
N ALA A 176 34.33 -20.72 -15.20
CA ALA A 176 34.30 -21.34 -13.87
C ALA A 176 33.96 -20.33 -12.77
N LYS A 177 34.49 -19.10 -12.86
CA LYS A 177 34.12 -17.99 -11.95
C LYS A 177 32.63 -17.66 -12.09
N LEU A 178 32.14 -17.51 -13.32
CA LEU A 178 30.72 -17.25 -13.62
C LEU A 178 29.81 -18.36 -13.07
N ALA A 179 30.17 -19.63 -13.28
CA ALA A 179 29.43 -20.78 -12.77
C ALA A 179 29.40 -20.87 -11.23
N SER A 180 30.41 -20.31 -10.57
CA SER A 180 30.44 -20.16 -9.10
C SER A 180 29.67 -18.93 -8.60
N GLY A 181 29.02 -18.17 -9.49
CA GLY A 181 28.25 -16.97 -9.16
C GLY A 181 29.07 -15.69 -9.13
N LYS A 182 30.35 -15.70 -9.48
CA LYS A 182 31.18 -14.49 -9.48
C LYS A 182 30.92 -13.67 -10.74
N LEU A 183 30.24 -12.54 -10.58
CA LEU A 183 29.92 -11.61 -11.67
C LEU A 183 30.86 -10.40 -11.69
N ASP A 184 31.51 -10.11 -10.56
CA ASP A 184 32.58 -9.12 -10.46
C ASP A 184 33.90 -9.73 -10.96
N ILE A 185 33.97 -9.97 -12.27
CA ILE A 185 35.16 -10.47 -12.95
C ILE A 185 35.71 -9.39 -13.89
N ASP A 186 37.03 -9.22 -13.88
CA ASP A 186 37.70 -8.33 -14.81
C ASP A 186 37.44 -8.76 -16.27
N PRO A 187 37.30 -7.81 -17.21
CA PRO A 187 37.15 -8.11 -18.62
C PRO A 187 38.29 -9.00 -19.11
N ILE A 188 37.95 -10.09 -19.81
CA ILE A 188 38.96 -10.94 -20.42
C ILE A 188 39.55 -10.24 -21.63
N ASP A 189 40.87 -10.38 -21.81
CA ASP A 189 41.60 -9.92 -22.99
C ASP A 189 42.15 -11.12 -23.75
N LEU A 190 41.91 -11.15 -25.06
CA LEU A 190 42.29 -12.24 -25.94
C LEU A 190 42.99 -11.69 -27.19
N PRO A 191 43.87 -12.47 -27.85
CA PRO A 191 44.51 -12.06 -29.09
C PRO A 191 43.52 -11.55 -30.15
N PRO A 192 43.92 -10.63 -31.06
CA PRO A 192 43.00 -10.00 -32.02
C PRO A 192 42.15 -10.96 -32.85
N GLU A 193 42.68 -12.15 -33.14
CA GLU A 193 41.99 -13.24 -33.84
C GLU A 193 40.76 -13.80 -33.07
N TYR A 194 40.65 -13.52 -31.77
CA TYR A 194 39.55 -13.89 -30.88
C TYR A 194 38.85 -12.69 -30.22
N ALA A 195 39.11 -11.45 -30.68
CA ALA A 195 38.59 -10.22 -30.05
C ALA A 195 37.06 -10.20 -29.92
N ARG A 196 36.34 -10.77 -30.90
CA ARG A 196 34.88 -10.89 -30.85
C ARG A 196 34.41 -11.76 -29.69
N VAL A 197 35.10 -12.88 -29.42
CA VAL A 197 34.75 -13.78 -28.31
C VAL A 197 34.97 -13.10 -26.96
N ALA A 198 36.06 -12.35 -26.81
CA ALA A 198 36.29 -11.54 -25.61
C ALA A 198 35.21 -10.48 -25.43
N ALA A 199 34.85 -9.75 -26.49
CA ALA A 199 33.81 -8.72 -26.45
C ALA A 199 32.44 -9.30 -26.08
N ASP A 200 31.98 -10.35 -26.78
CA ASP A 200 30.69 -10.99 -26.53
C ASP A 200 30.62 -11.57 -25.10
N PHE A 201 31.72 -12.14 -24.59
CA PHE A 201 31.81 -12.63 -23.20
C PHE A 201 31.70 -11.48 -22.18
N ASN A 202 32.48 -10.41 -22.35
CA ASN A 202 32.50 -9.27 -21.43
C ASN A 202 31.14 -8.56 -21.41
N GLU A 203 30.49 -8.39 -22.57
CA GLU A 203 29.15 -7.82 -22.67
C GLU A 203 28.11 -8.68 -21.95
N THR A 204 28.18 -10.01 -22.11
CA THR A 204 27.27 -10.95 -21.43
C THR A 204 27.42 -10.88 -19.91
N VAL A 205 28.65 -10.84 -19.41
CA VAL A 205 28.94 -10.74 -17.97
C VAL A 205 28.44 -9.40 -17.42
N GLY A 206 28.69 -8.30 -18.13
CA GLY A 206 28.20 -6.98 -17.74
C GLY A 206 26.67 -6.92 -17.66
N ALA A 207 25.97 -7.45 -18.67
CA ALA A 207 24.51 -7.51 -18.69
C ALA A 207 23.95 -8.39 -17.55
N LEU A 208 24.60 -9.51 -17.23
CA LEU A 208 24.20 -10.36 -16.12
C LEU A 208 24.44 -9.68 -14.76
N HIS A 209 25.57 -9.01 -14.59
CA HIS A 209 25.90 -8.23 -13.40
C HIS A 209 24.86 -7.13 -13.13
N GLU A 210 24.51 -6.34 -14.15
CA GLU A 210 23.50 -5.29 -14.06
C GLU A 210 22.11 -5.84 -13.73
N THR A 211 21.72 -6.94 -14.39
CA THR A 211 20.42 -7.60 -14.17
C THR A 211 20.32 -8.10 -12.73
N ILE A 212 21.35 -8.80 -12.24
CA ILE A 212 21.39 -9.34 -10.88
C ILE A 212 21.43 -8.21 -9.84
N SER A 213 22.21 -7.15 -10.09
CA SER A 213 22.24 -5.95 -9.22
C SER A 213 20.86 -5.30 -9.10
N THR A 214 20.11 -5.22 -10.19
CA THR A 214 18.74 -4.69 -10.21
C THR A 214 17.80 -5.57 -9.39
N VAL A 215 17.91 -6.90 -9.51
CA VAL A 215 17.13 -7.85 -8.70
C VAL A 215 17.44 -7.70 -7.22
N VAL A 216 18.72 -7.62 -6.82
CA VAL A 216 19.12 -7.40 -5.40
C VAL A 216 18.49 -6.12 -4.85
N SER A 217 18.55 -5.03 -5.62
CA SER A 217 17.97 -3.74 -5.23
C SER A 217 16.45 -3.85 -5.06
N GLY A 218 15.77 -4.53 -5.98
CA GLY A 218 14.32 -4.79 -5.90
C GLY A 218 13.93 -5.62 -4.68
N VAL A 219 14.69 -6.68 -4.37
CA VAL A 219 14.46 -7.53 -3.18
C VAL A 219 14.61 -6.72 -1.89
N ASN A 220 15.64 -5.88 -1.78
CA ASN A 220 15.83 -5.00 -0.63
C ASN A 220 14.66 -4.01 -0.48
N ALA A 221 14.18 -3.44 -1.58
CA ALA A 221 13.02 -2.54 -1.57
C ALA A 221 11.73 -3.26 -1.13
N ILE A 222 11.49 -4.48 -1.60
CA ILE A 222 10.34 -5.30 -1.17
C ILE A 222 10.44 -5.63 0.32
N SER A 223 11.62 -6.00 0.81
CA SER A 223 11.84 -6.31 2.23
C SER A 223 11.58 -5.08 3.11
N ALA A 224 12.07 -3.91 2.71
CA ALA A 224 11.83 -2.66 3.42
C ALA A 224 10.34 -2.29 3.42
N GLY A 225 9.70 -2.28 2.24
CA GLY A 225 8.28 -1.97 2.11
C GLY A 225 7.36 -2.94 2.87
N SER A 226 7.71 -4.23 2.90
CA SER A 226 6.96 -5.23 3.69
C SER A 226 7.07 -4.95 5.20
N SER A 227 8.24 -4.52 5.68
CA SER A 227 8.42 -4.13 7.08
C SER A 227 7.64 -2.87 7.45
N GLU A 228 7.58 -1.90 6.53
CA GLU A 228 6.76 -0.68 6.70
C GLU A 228 5.27 -1.01 6.74
N ILE A 229 4.78 -1.83 5.79
CA ILE A 229 3.38 -2.26 5.77
C ILE A 229 3.01 -3.00 7.06
N ARG A 230 3.88 -3.90 7.55
CA ARG A 230 3.65 -4.59 8.82
C ARG A 230 3.50 -3.61 9.98
N THR A 231 4.43 -2.67 10.11
CA THR A 231 4.39 -1.65 11.18
C THR A 231 3.14 -0.78 11.09
N ALA A 232 2.75 -0.36 9.88
CA ALA A 232 1.54 0.43 9.67
C ALA A 232 0.25 -0.38 9.96
N SER A 233 0.27 -1.68 9.69
CA SER A 233 -0.86 -2.58 9.98
C SER A 233 -1.00 -2.83 11.48
N GLU A 234 0.11 -2.97 12.22
CA GLU A 234 0.12 -3.06 13.68
C GLU A 234 -0.42 -1.77 14.33
N ASP A 235 -0.01 -0.59 13.84
CA ASP A 235 -0.57 0.71 14.28
C ASP A 235 -2.08 0.81 13.99
N LEU A 236 -2.50 0.39 12.80
CA LEU A 236 -3.92 0.37 12.43
C LEU A 236 -4.72 -0.57 13.33
N ALA A 237 -4.19 -1.75 13.66
CA ALA A 237 -4.82 -2.70 14.56
C ALA A 237 -5.01 -2.09 15.96
N GLN A 238 -3.96 -1.51 16.54
CA GLN A 238 -4.03 -0.85 17.84
C GLN A 238 -5.07 0.28 17.86
N ARG A 239 -5.06 1.15 16.86
CA ARG A 239 -6.03 2.25 16.77
C ARG A 239 -7.46 1.76 16.56
N THR A 240 -7.63 0.62 15.88
CA THR A 240 -8.94 -0.01 15.69
C THR A 240 -9.46 -0.61 16.99
N GLU A 241 -8.60 -1.21 17.82
CA GLU A 241 -8.95 -1.67 19.17
C GLU A 241 -9.35 -0.51 20.09
N GLU A 242 -8.57 0.57 20.09
CA GLU A 242 -8.90 1.81 20.83
C GLU A 242 -10.24 2.40 20.35
N GLN A 243 -10.47 2.41 19.04
CA GLN A 243 -11.72 2.87 18.45
C GLN A 243 -12.91 1.99 18.86
N ALA A 244 -12.74 0.66 18.90
CA ALA A 244 -13.78 -0.25 19.36
C ALA A 244 -14.17 0.01 20.81
N ALA A 245 -13.19 0.21 21.71
CA ALA A 245 -13.44 0.55 23.10
C ALA A 245 -14.21 1.88 23.25
N ASN A 246 -13.80 2.92 22.52
CA ASN A 246 -14.51 4.21 22.51
C ASN A 246 -15.94 4.07 21.96
N LEU A 247 -16.14 3.19 20.98
CA LEU A 247 -17.46 2.95 20.40
C LEU A 247 -18.39 2.23 21.37
N GLU A 248 -17.89 1.28 22.16
CA GLU A 248 -18.66 0.64 23.24
C GLU A 248 -19.13 1.67 24.28
N GLU A 249 -18.25 2.57 24.72
CA GLU A 249 -18.60 3.64 25.64
C GLU A 249 -19.64 4.60 25.04
N ALA A 250 -19.47 4.98 23.77
CA ALA A 250 -20.42 5.83 23.06
C ALA A 250 -21.79 5.15 22.90
N ALA A 251 -21.82 3.86 22.56
CA ALA A 251 -23.04 3.08 22.46
C ALA A 251 -23.78 2.99 23.80
N ALA A 252 -23.05 2.76 24.90
CA ALA A 252 -23.61 2.75 26.24
C ALA A 252 -24.18 4.13 26.64
N ALA A 253 -23.50 5.22 26.29
CA ALA A 253 -23.99 6.57 26.52
C ALA A 253 -25.27 6.86 25.72
N VAL A 254 -25.33 6.47 24.44
CA VAL A 254 -26.52 6.61 23.60
C VAL A 254 -27.69 5.79 24.15
N ALA A 255 -27.45 4.54 24.59
CA ALA A 255 -28.48 3.71 25.20
C ALA A 255 -29.05 4.34 26.48
N LYS A 256 -28.18 4.95 27.30
CA LYS A 256 -28.62 5.69 28.50
C LYS A 256 -29.48 6.90 28.14
N VAL A 257 -29.08 7.71 27.15
CA VAL A 257 -29.86 8.86 26.68
C VAL A 257 -31.20 8.41 26.10
N PHE A 258 -31.21 7.32 25.34
CA PHE A 258 -32.43 6.72 24.81
C PHE A 258 -33.41 6.34 25.92
N SER A 259 -32.93 5.70 26.99
CA SER A 259 -33.77 5.40 28.16
C SER A 259 -34.32 6.66 28.83
N GLN A 260 -33.53 7.73 28.93
CA GLN A 260 -33.96 9.01 29.52
C GLN A 260 -35.04 9.70 28.67
N VAL A 261 -34.90 9.68 27.35
CA VAL A 261 -35.90 10.23 26.42
C VAL A 261 -37.21 9.45 26.50
N GLN A 262 -37.14 8.12 26.61
CA GLN A 262 -38.35 7.29 26.79
C GLN A 262 -39.05 7.59 28.13
N GLN A 263 -38.28 7.79 29.21
CA GLN A 263 -38.85 8.22 30.49
C GLN A 263 -39.51 9.60 30.38
N ALA A 264 -38.84 10.57 29.75
CA ALA A 264 -39.38 11.92 29.55
C ALA A 264 -40.70 11.89 28.74
N ARG A 265 -40.82 10.97 27.79
CA ARG A 265 -42.04 10.77 26.99
C ARG A 265 -43.20 10.27 27.86
N GLU A 266 -42.92 9.31 28.73
CA GLU A 266 -43.90 8.79 29.69
C GLU A 266 -44.31 9.86 30.70
N ASP A 267 -43.35 10.62 31.24
CA ASP A 267 -43.58 11.72 32.17
C ASP A 267 -44.44 12.82 31.53
N ALA A 268 -44.17 13.18 30.27
CA ALA A 268 -44.99 14.13 29.52
C ALA A 268 -46.43 13.61 29.31
N SER A 269 -46.59 12.32 29.01
CA SER A 269 -47.92 11.70 28.88
C SER A 269 -48.70 11.74 30.21
N ASN A 270 -48.02 11.42 31.32
CA ASN A 270 -48.58 11.48 32.67
C ASN A 270 -48.96 12.91 33.06
N ALA A 271 -48.06 13.88 32.84
CA ALA A 271 -48.32 15.30 33.07
C ALA A 271 -49.54 15.79 32.26
N ARG A 272 -49.67 15.38 30.99
CA ARG A 272 -50.82 15.71 30.15
C ARG A 272 -52.13 15.18 30.74
N ARG A 273 -52.12 13.99 31.35
CA ARG A 273 -53.31 13.45 32.03
C ARG A 273 -53.67 14.28 33.26
N THR A 274 -52.71 14.56 34.14
CA THR A 274 -52.93 15.36 35.35
C THR A 274 -53.41 16.77 35.04
N ILE A 275 -52.83 17.42 34.02
CA ILE A 275 -53.23 18.76 33.57
C ILE A 275 -54.70 18.75 33.08
N ARG A 276 -55.12 17.72 32.33
CA ARG A 276 -56.54 17.60 31.91
C ARG A 276 -57.48 17.45 33.10
N GLU A 277 -57.11 16.64 34.09
CA GLU A 277 -57.89 16.47 35.33
C GLU A 277 -57.98 17.81 36.08
N SER A 278 -56.86 18.52 36.25
CA SER A 278 -56.83 19.86 36.88
C SER A 278 -57.66 20.90 36.12
N ASN A 279 -57.65 20.89 34.79
CA ASN A 279 -58.46 21.79 33.97
C ASN A 279 -59.96 21.53 34.19
N ALA A 280 -60.37 20.26 34.24
CA ALA A 280 -61.74 19.89 34.53
C ALA A 280 -62.17 20.35 35.93
N THR A 281 -61.30 20.17 36.94
CA THR A 281 -61.57 20.65 38.31
C THR A 281 -61.65 22.18 38.39
N ALA A 282 -60.77 22.91 37.71
CA ALA A 282 -60.80 24.38 37.66
C ALA A 282 -62.06 24.90 36.94
N GLY A 283 -62.46 24.25 35.85
CA GLY A 283 -63.71 24.56 35.14
C GLY A 283 -64.95 24.34 36.01
N GLU A 284 -65.00 23.24 36.76
CA GLU A 284 -66.07 22.98 37.71
C GLU A 284 -66.08 23.99 38.88
N GLY A 285 -64.90 24.34 39.41
CA GLY A 285 -64.77 25.38 40.43
C GLY A 285 -65.29 26.74 39.95
N THR A 286 -65.00 27.11 38.70
CA THR A 286 -65.53 28.32 38.06
C THR A 286 -67.06 28.30 37.99
N ARG A 287 -67.67 27.16 37.63
CA ARG A 287 -69.13 26.99 37.58
C ARG A 287 -69.76 27.15 38.97
N ILE A 288 -69.22 26.47 39.98
CA ILE A 288 -69.72 26.52 41.36
C ILE A 288 -69.66 27.96 41.92
N VAL A 289 -68.57 28.67 41.67
CA VAL A 289 -68.42 30.06 42.11
C VAL A 289 -69.41 30.99 41.40
N ALA A 290 -69.67 30.79 40.11
CA ALA A 290 -70.68 31.55 39.38
C ALA A 290 -72.10 31.33 39.95
N GLU A 291 -72.43 30.08 40.30
CA GLU A 291 -73.70 29.74 40.96
C GLU A 291 -73.82 30.35 42.36
N ALA A 292 -72.74 30.31 43.15
CA ALA A 292 -72.68 30.95 44.46
C ALA A 292 -72.84 32.47 44.38
N ALA A 293 -72.24 33.12 43.37
CA ALA A 293 -72.37 34.56 43.16
C ALA A 293 -73.82 34.92 42.85
N ALA A 294 -74.48 34.17 41.95
CA ALA A 294 -75.88 34.38 41.61
C ALA A 294 -76.80 34.21 42.84
N ALA A 295 -76.55 33.21 43.68
CA ALA A 295 -77.29 33.00 44.92
C ALA A 295 -77.11 34.17 45.91
N MET A 296 -75.88 34.67 46.06
CA MET A 296 -75.61 35.82 46.94
C MET A 296 -76.28 37.11 46.44
N THR A 297 -76.30 37.37 45.13
CA THR A 297 -77.07 38.48 44.55
C THR A 297 -78.57 38.34 44.80
N GLN A 298 -79.14 37.13 44.75
CA GLN A 298 -80.54 36.92 45.10
C GLN A 298 -80.83 37.18 46.60
N ILE A 299 -79.88 36.83 47.49
CA ILE A 299 -79.99 37.11 48.92
C ILE A 299 -79.91 38.61 49.19
N GLU A 300 -79.00 39.34 48.52
CA GLU A 300 -78.89 40.81 48.60
C GLU A 300 -80.22 41.46 48.22
N GLN A 301 -80.79 41.05 47.08
CA GLN A 301 -82.05 41.61 46.60
C GLN A 301 -83.24 41.26 47.51
N SER A 302 -83.25 40.06 48.09
CA SER A 302 -84.25 39.66 49.09
C SER A 302 -84.13 40.48 50.38
N SER A 303 -82.91 40.75 50.84
CA SER A 303 -82.65 41.57 52.02
C SER A 303 -83.12 43.01 51.82
N GLN A 304 -82.88 43.58 50.63
CA GLN A 304 -83.39 44.92 50.27
C GLN A 304 -84.92 44.97 50.26
N ASN A 305 -85.58 43.94 49.76
CA ASN A 305 -87.05 43.84 49.79
C ASN A 305 -87.58 43.75 51.23
N ILE A 306 -86.92 42.98 52.11
CA ILE A 306 -87.27 42.92 53.54
C ILE A 306 -87.11 44.30 54.18
N ALA A 307 -86.01 45.01 53.93
CA ALA A 307 -85.79 46.36 54.45
C ALA A 307 -86.91 47.33 54.05
N ASN A 308 -87.39 47.25 52.80
CA ASN A 308 -88.52 48.05 52.31
C ASN A 308 -89.82 47.70 53.05
N ILE A 309 -90.11 46.41 53.26
CA ILE A 309 -91.30 45.97 54.00
C ILE A 309 -91.25 46.45 55.45
N VAL A 310 -90.10 46.36 56.10
CA VAL A 310 -89.90 46.83 57.48
C VAL A 310 -90.13 48.34 57.57
N GLY A 311 -89.67 49.12 56.58
CA GLY A 311 -89.98 50.56 56.50
C GLY A 311 -91.47 50.86 56.34
N VAL A 312 -92.22 50.03 55.61
CA VAL A 312 -93.68 50.14 55.55
C VAL A 312 -94.33 49.82 56.90
N ILE A 313 -93.86 48.79 57.62
CA ILE A 313 -94.35 48.44 58.97
C ILE A 313 -94.11 49.58 59.95
N GLU A 314 -92.92 50.20 59.93
CA GLU A 314 -92.57 51.39 60.72
C GLU A 314 -93.55 52.55 60.44
N SER A 315 -93.85 52.81 59.16
CA SER A 315 -94.82 53.82 58.76
C SER A 315 -96.24 53.51 59.27
N ILE A 316 -96.69 52.25 59.17
CA ILE A 316 -98.00 51.82 59.71
C ILE A 316 -98.04 51.98 61.24
N ALA A 317 -96.97 51.61 61.95
CA ALA A 317 -96.87 51.78 63.39
C ALA A 317 -96.96 53.27 63.78
N PHE A 318 -96.27 54.15 63.05
CA PHE A 318 -96.34 55.60 63.26
C PHE A 318 -97.75 56.16 63.02
N GLN A 319 -98.41 55.76 61.93
CA GLN A 319 -99.79 56.15 61.63
C GLN A 319 -100.76 55.65 62.70
N THR A 320 -100.58 54.42 63.19
CA THR A 320 -101.40 53.82 64.26
C THR A 320 -101.21 54.56 65.57
N ASN A 321 -99.98 54.97 65.91
CA ASN A 321 -99.67 55.79 67.08
C ASN A 321 -100.34 57.17 67.00
N LEU A 322 -100.37 57.81 65.82
CA LEU A 322 -101.08 59.08 65.61
C LEU A 322 -102.61 58.93 65.69
N LEU A 323 -103.17 57.86 65.10
CA LEU A 323 -104.59 57.53 65.21
C LEU A 323 -105.01 57.30 66.67
N ALA A 324 -104.21 56.54 67.42
CA ALA A 324 -104.43 56.27 68.83
C ALA A 324 -104.30 57.53 69.69
N LEU A 325 -103.35 58.42 69.38
CA LEU A 325 -103.26 59.74 70.02
C LEU A 325 -104.52 60.57 69.77
N ASN A 326 -104.99 60.66 68.52
CA ASN A 326 -106.22 61.38 68.18
C ASN A 326 -107.44 60.80 68.90
N ALA A 327 -107.56 59.46 68.95
CA ALA A 327 -108.63 58.78 69.68
C ALA A 327 -108.55 59.03 71.19
N GLY A 328 -107.34 59.05 71.77
CA GLY A 328 -107.13 59.36 73.18
C GLY A 328 -107.50 60.81 73.54
N VAL A 329 -107.21 61.76 72.66
CA VAL A 329 -107.62 63.17 72.82
C VAL A 329 -109.14 63.30 72.77
N GLU A 330 -109.82 62.66 71.82
CA GLU A 330 -111.28 62.73 71.70
C GLU A 330 -111.98 61.98 72.86
N ALA A 331 -111.40 60.88 73.34
CA ALA A 331 -111.87 60.17 74.53
C ALA A 331 -111.75 61.03 75.81
N ALA A 332 -110.65 61.79 75.98
CA ALA A 332 -110.51 62.74 77.08
C ALA A 332 -111.53 63.89 76.98
N ARG A 333 -111.89 64.30 75.76
CA ARG A 333 -112.89 65.32 75.47
C ARG A 333 -114.32 64.89 75.82
N ALA A 334 -114.62 63.60 75.72
CA ALA A 334 -115.92 63.00 76.07
C ALA A 334 -116.13 62.77 77.58
N GLY A 335 -115.14 63.07 78.43
CA GLY A 335 -115.27 62.99 79.90
C GLY A 335 -115.50 61.57 80.43
N GLU A 336 -116.40 61.40 81.40
CA GLU A 336 -116.72 60.10 82.04
C GLU A 336 -117.18 59.03 81.04
N SER A 337 -117.90 59.42 79.98
CA SER A 337 -118.40 58.51 78.94
C SER A 337 -117.28 57.95 78.03
N GLY A 338 -116.12 58.62 77.99
CA GLY A 338 -114.97 58.25 77.15
C GLY A 338 -113.90 57.40 77.86
N ARG A 339 -114.05 57.12 79.16
CA ARG A 339 -113.01 56.51 79.99
C ARG A 339 -112.53 55.14 79.49
N GLY A 340 -113.45 54.29 79.01
CA GLY A 340 -113.11 53.00 78.41
C GLY A 340 -112.35 53.12 77.08
N PHE A 341 -112.74 54.08 76.24
CA PHE A 341 -112.05 54.38 74.98
C PHE A 341 -110.64 54.95 75.20
N ALA A 342 -110.45 55.76 76.24
CA ALA A 342 -109.14 56.31 76.59
C ALA A 342 -108.12 55.22 76.96
N VAL A 343 -108.56 54.17 77.68
CA VAL A 343 -107.71 53.01 78.03
C VAL A 343 -107.33 52.23 76.77
N VAL A 344 -108.28 51.95 75.89
CA VAL A 344 -108.00 51.26 74.61
C VAL A 344 -107.06 52.09 73.73
N ALA A 345 -107.26 53.40 73.63
CA ALA A 345 -106.38 54.29 72.87
C ALA A 345 -104.95 54.32 73.43
N SER A 346 -104.79 54.32 74.76
CA SER A 346 -103.49 54.18 75.43
C SER A 346 -102.80 52.86 75.08
N GLU A 347 -103.53 51.74 75.13
CA GLU A 347 -102.97 50.41 74.85
C GLU A 347 -102.57 50.25 73.37
N VAL A 348 -103.42 50.72 72.45
CA VAL A 348 -103.10 50.75 71.00
C VAL A 348 -101.88 51.62 70.73
N ARG A 349 -101.75 52.75 71.43
CA ARG A 349 -100.58 53.62 71.31
C ARG A 349 -99.31 52.92 71.81
N ALA A 350 -99.35 52.27 72.97
CA ALA A 350 -98.22 51.52 73.53
C ALA A 350 -97.80 50.37 72.60
N LEU A 351 -98.77 49.65 72.01
CA LEU A 351 -98.52 48.61 71.02
C LEU A 351 -97.88 49.16 69.74
N ALA A 352 -98.36 50.31 69.25
CA ALA A 352 -97.80 50.98 68.08
C ALA A 352 -96.35 51.44 68.30
N LEU A 353 -96.04 52.04 69.46
CA LEU A 353 -94.65 52.38 69.85
C LEU A 353 -93.76 51.14 69.91
N ARG A 354 -94.23 50.06 70.53
CA ARG A 354 -93.49 48.79 70.62
C ARG A 354 -93.26 48.14 69.25
N CYS A 355 -94.23 48.26 68.34
CA CYS A 355 -94.10 47.84 66.95
C CYS A 355 -93.03 48.67 66.21
N SER A 356 -93.01 49.99 66.41
CA SER A 356 -91.99 50.88 65.84
C SER A 356 -90.58 50.51 66.30
N THR A 357 -90.37 50.30 67.61
CA THR A 357 -89.07 49.88 68.15
C THR A 357 -88.64 48.51 67.59
N SER A 358 -89.57 47.55 67.52
CA SER A 358 -89.26 46.23 66.94
C SER A 358 -88.91 46.33 65.45
N ALA A 359 -89.59 47.21 64.71
CA ALA A 359 -89.29 47.46 63.30
C ALA A 359 -87.90 48.09 63.12
N GLU A 360 -87.51 49.05 63.96
CA GLU A 360 -86.15 49.62 63.97
C GLU A 360 -85.07 48.56 64.25
N GLU A 361 -85.29 47.67 65.22
CA GLU A 361 -84.37 46.56 65.52
C GLU A 361 -84.23 45.59 64.34
N ILE A 362 -85.34 45.19 63.70
CA ILE A 362 -85.31 44.34 62.51
C ILE A 362 -84.59 45.06 61.36
N LYS A 363 -84.85 46.35 61.16
CA LYS A 363 -84.19 47.17 60.13
C LYS A 363 -82.68 47.15 60.32
N ALA A 364 -82.19 47.35 61.55
CA ALA A 364 -80.77 47.29 61.87
C ALA A 364 -80.16 45.91 61.56
N LEU A 365 -80.83 44.81 61.91
CA LEU A 365 -80.39 43.44 61.60
C LEU A 365 -80.34 43.17 60.08
N VAL A 366 -81.34 43.63 59.33
CA VAL A 366 -81.39 43.49 57.87
C VAL A 366 -80.27 44.28 57.20
N TYR A 367 -79.99 45.50 57.67
CA TYR A 367 -78.86 46.30 57.18
C TYR A 367 -77.51 45.62 57.44
N GLY A 368 -77.29 45.11 58.65
CA GLY A 368 -76.07 44.37 58.98
C GLY A 368 -75.91 43.10 58.14
N THR A 369 -77.01 42.40 57.86
CA THR A 369 -77.01 41.22 56.99
C THR A 369 -76.69 41.60 55.54
N SER A 370 -77.23 42.72 55.05
CA SER A 370 -76.93 43.24 53.70
C SER A 370 -75.44 43.57 53.54
N GLU A 371 -74.81 44.20 54.54
CA GLU A 371 -73.37 44.49 54.53
C GLU A 371 -72.53 43.20 54.47
N GLN A 372 -72.92 42.17 55.24
CA GLN A 372 -72.26 40.86 55.19
C GLN A 372 -72.42 40.17 53.82
N VAL A 373 -73.59 40.28 53.19
CA VAL A 373 -73.84 39.72 51.85
C VAL A 373 -73.00 40.42 50.80
N VAL A 374 -72.90 41.76 50.82
CA VAL A 374 -72.04 42.52 49.90
C VAL A 374 -70.57 42.08 50.03
N SER A 375 -70.08 41.91 51.26
CA SER A 375 -68.73 41.37 51.48
C SER A 375 -68.60 39.93 50.96
N GLY A 376 -69.64 39.11 51.11
CA GLY A 376 -69.69 37.75 50.56
C GLY A 376 -69.61 37.73 49.03
N VAL A 377 -70.37 38.59 48.35
CA VAL A 377 -70.33 38.75 46.88
C VAL A 377 -68.93 39.11 46.41
N ASP A 378 -68.25 40.05 47.08
CA ASP A 378 -66.87 40.44 46.74
C ASP A 378 -65.88 39.26 46.88
N LEU A 379 -65.97 38.49 47.97
CA LEU A 379 -65.11 37.31 48.18
C LEU A 379 -65.35 36.20 47.15
N VAL A 380 -66.61 35.96 46.78
CA VAL A 380 -66.97 35.00 45.73
C VAL A 380 -66.48 35.49 44.36
N GLY A 381 -66.60 36.79 44.07
CA GLY A 381 -66.04 37.40 42.86
C GLY A 381 -64.52 37.23 42.75
N LYS A 382 -63.78 37.52 43.83
CA LYS A 382 -62.33 37.29 43.91
C LYS A 382 -61.96 35.82 43.71
N SER A 383 -62.74 34.91 44.28
CA SER A 383 -62.56 33.47 44.07
C SER A 383 -62.76 33.08 42.60
N GLY A 384 -63.72 33.70 41.92
CA GLY A 384 -63.99 33.49 40.49
C GLY A 384 -62.84 33.94 39.62
N SER A 385 -62.27 35.13 39.89
CA SER A 385 -61.06 35.60 39.21
C SER A 385 -59.87 34.67 39.43
N ALA A 386 -59.67 34.14 40.64
CA ALA A 386 -58.59 33.19 40.92
C ALA A 386 -58.74 31.88 40.12
N PHE A 387 -59.95 31.33 40.00
CA PHE A 387 -60.19 30.14 39.15
C PHE A 387 -59.97 30.43 37.66
N ALA A 388 -60.30 31.63 37.18
CA ALA A 388 -60.02 32.04 35.81
C ALA A 388 -58.50 32.10 35.54
N GLU A 389 -57.72 32.68 36.45
CA GLU A 389 -56.24 32.69 36.37
C GLU A 389 -55.64 31.28 36.39
N ILE A 390 -56.17 30.38 37.24
CA ILE A 390 -55.76 28.97 37.27
C ILE A 390 -56.03 28.31 35.91
N THR A 391 -57.21 28.54 35.32
CA THR A 391 -57.56 27.97 34.01
C THR A 391 -56.61 28.44 32.91
N GLU A 392 -56.24 29.73 32.92
CA GLU A 392 -55.23 30.27 31.99
C GLU A 392 -53.84 29.64 32.21
N ALA A 393 -53.41 29.50 33.46
CA ALA A 393 -52.14 28.87 33.80
C ALA A 393 -52.09 27.39 33.36
N VAL A 394 -53.19 26.65 33.53
CA VAL A 394 -53.33 25.27 33.09
C VAL A 394 -53.31 25.15 31.56
N ALA A 395 -53.88 26.12 30.83
CA ALA A 395 -53.78 26.17 29.38
C ALA A 395 -52.33 26.37 28.91
N LYS A 396 -51.58 27.26 29.56
CA LYS A 396 -50.14 27.46 29.29
C LYS A 396 -49.32 26.20 29.57
N LEU A 397 -49.60 25.51 30.69
CA LEU A 397 -48.97 24.24 31.02
C LEU A 397 -49.27 23.15 29.99
N THR A 398 -50.50 23.10 29.47
CA THR A 398 -50.89 22.16 28.41
C THR A 398 -50.02 22.35 27.17
N ALA A 399 -49.89 23.59 26.69
CA ALA A 399 -49.07 23.91 25.52
C ALA A 399 -47.58 23.57 25.74
N ALA A 400 -47.04 23.82 26.93
CA ALA A 400 -45.66 23.47 27.26
C ALA A 400 -45.43 21.94 27.24
N VAL A 401 -46.35 21.15 27.81
CA VAL A 401 -46.24 19.69 27.81
C VAL A 401 -46.40 19.10 26.40
N GLU A 402 -47.26 19.68 25.55
CA GLU A 402 -47.35 19.28 24.15
C GLU A 402 -46.05 19.55 23.38
N SER A 403 -45.41 20.69 23.63
CA SER A 403 -44.09 21.00 23.06
C SER A 403 -43.01 20.02 23.52
N ILE A 404 -42.99 19.67 24.81
CA ILE A 404 -42.07 18.65 25.35
C ILE A 404 -42.33 17.29 24.68
N ALA A 405 -43.59 16.86 24.57
CA ALA A 405 -43.93 15.59 23.93
C ALA A 405 -43.46 15.55 22.46
N ALA A 406 -43.70 16.61 21.69
CA ALA A 406 -43.24 16.70 20.31
C ALA A 406 -41.70 16.69 20.21
N SER A 407 -41.00 17.42 21.08
CA SER A 407 -39.54 17.42 21.13
C SER A 407 -38.96 16.04 21.48
N THR A 408 -39.60 15.34 22.42
CA THR A 408 -39.18 14.01 22.86
C THR A 408 -39.37 12.97 21.77
N GLU A 409 -40.47 13.03 21.01
CA GLU A 409 -40.68 12.16 19.84
C GLU A 409 -39.60 12.38 18.77
N ALA A 410 -39.28 13.64 18.44
CA ALA A 410 -38.21 13.97 17.48
C ALA A 410 -36.81 13.55 17.97
N GLN A 411 -36.54 13.66 19.27
CA GLN A 411 -35.30 13.15 19.88
C GLN A 411 -35.21 11.62 19.79
N SER A 412 -36.32 10.91 20.01
CA SER A 412 -36.37 9.44 19.87
C SER A 412 -36.05 9.00 18.44
N GLU A 413 -36.62 9.66 17.43
CA GLU A 413 -36.30 9.39 16.01
C GLU A 413 -34.81 9.66 15.70
N SER A 414 -34.28 10.77 16.22
CA SER A 414 -32.87 11.13 16.05
C SER A 414 -31.94 10.10 16.70
N LEU A 415 -32.27 9.61 17.90
CA LEU A 415 -31.50 8.59 18.59
C LEU A 415 -31.56 7.24 17.88
N ALA A 416 -32.70 6.88 17.28
CA ALA A 416 -32.79 5.68 16.46
C ALA A 416 -31.85 5.75 15.24
N HIS A 417 -31.75 6.92 14.61
CA HIS A 417 -30.78 7.15 13.54
C HIS A 417 -29.33 7.08 14.05
N ILE A 418 -29.01 7.71 15.18
CA ILE A 418 -27.66 7.64 15.79
C ILE A 418 -27.28 6.19 16.09
N ASN A 419 -28.20 5.40 16.64
CA ASN A 419 -27.95 3.99 16.93
C ASN A 419 -27.61 3.18 15.67
N LYS A 420 -28.26 3.47 14.54
CA LYS A 420 -27.91 2.88 13.24
C LYS A 420 -26.50 3.27 12.79
N VAL A 421 -26.13 4.55 12.93
CA VAL A 421 -24.79 5.04 12.59
C VAL A 421 -23.72 4.37 13.47
N VAL A 422 -23.96 4.21 14.76
CA VAL A 422 -23.07 3.48 15.69
C VAL A 422 -22.87 2.04 15.22
N SER A 423 -23.95 1.36 14.83
CA SER A 423 -23.88 0.00 14.28
C SER A 423 -23.09 -0.08 12.96
N ASP A 424 -23.22 0.91 12.08
CA ASP A 424 -22.44 0.98 10.85
C ASP A 424 -20.94 1.24 11.12
N ILE A 425 -20.62 2.09 12.11
CA ILE A 425 -19.24 2.34 12.56
C ILE A 425 -18.63 1.08 13.20
N ASP A 426 -19.39 0.32 14.00
CA ASP A 426 -18.94 -0.94 14.59
C ASP A 426 -18.54 -1.94 13.51
N ARG A 427 -19.40 -2.14 12.51
CA ARG A 427 -19.10 -3.00 11.36
C ARG A 427 -17.84 -2.54 10.63
N SER A 428 -17.68 -1.24 10.39
CA SER A 428 -16.46 -0.71 9.74
C SER A 428 -15.22 -0.91 10.61
N THR A 429 -15.34 -0.81 11.92
CA THR A 429 -14.25 -1.01 12.89
C THR A 429 -13.79 -2.48 12.85
N GLN A 430 -14.73 -3.42 12.85
CA GLN A 430 -14.42 -4.85 12.69
C GLN A 430 -13.79 -5.17 11.33
N GLN A 431 -14.26 -4.53 10.25
CA GLN A 431 -13.65 -4.68 8.93
C GLN A 431 -12.22 -4.15 8.90
N ASN A 432 -11.93 -3.02 9.56
CA ASN A 432 -10.58 -2.48 9.66
C ASN A 432 -9.66 -3.43 10.44
N ALA A 433 -10.15 -4.07 11.50
CA ALA A 433 -9.38 -5.05 12.27
C ALA A 433 -9.02 -6.25 11.39
N ALA A 434 -10.00 -6.82 10.68
CA ALA A 434 -9.77 -7.92 9.75
C ALA A 434 -8.81 -7.53 8.60
N MET A 435 -8.93 -6.31 8.07
CA MET A 435 -8.01 -5.79 7.06
C MET A 435 -6.59 -5.62 7.61
N ALA A 436 -6.42 -5.12 8.83
CA ALA A 436 -5.12 -4.98 9.46
C ALA A 436 -4.43 -6.34 9.65
N GLU A 437 -5.18 -7.36 10.08
CA GLU A 437 -4.68 -8.74 10.16
C GLU A 437 -4.27 -9.28 8.77
N GLN A 438 -5.12 -9.09 7.76
CA GLN A 438 -4.83 -9.50 6.39
C GLN A 438 -3.59 -8.81 5.80
N CYS A 439 -3.44 -7.51 6.02
CA CYS A 439 -2.27 -6.75 5.59
C CYS A 439 -1.00 -7.22 6.31
N THR A 440 -1.08 -7.51 7.60
CA THR A 440 0.02 -8.07 8.38
C THR A 440 0.46 -9.42 7.83
N ALA A 441 -0.49 -10.31 7.53
CA ALA A 441 -0.23 -11.61 6.93
C ALA A 441 0.37 -11.48 5.51
N ALA A 442 -0.16 -10.58 4.68
CA ALA A 442 0.37 -10.33 3.34
C ALA A 442 1.80 -9.77 3.38
N ALA A 443 2.08 -8.84 4.30
CA ALA A 443 3.42 -8.31 4.52
C ALA A 443 4.40 -9.38 5.00
N ALA A 444 3.98 -10.30 5.87
CA ALA A 444 4.79 -11.43 6.29
C ALA A 444 5.13 -12.37 5.12
N SER A 445 4.15 -12.68 4.27
CA SER A 445 4.36 -13.47 3.06
C SER A 445 5.33 -12.79 2.08
N LEU A 446 5.18 -11.48 1.83
CA LEU A 446 6.10 -10.73 0.99
C LEU A 446 7.54 -10.71 1.55
N ALA A 447 7.68 -10.58 2.86
CA ALA A 447 8.99 -10.67 3.51
C ALA A 447 9.62 -12.06 3.34
N GLN A 448 8.83 -13.12 3.41
CA GLN A 448 9.29 -14.50 3.18
C GLN A 448 9.71 -14.72 1.71
N GLU A 449 8.94 -14.23 0.74
CA GLU A 449 9.28 -14.29 -0.69
C GLU A 449 10.55 -13.49 -0.98
N ALA A 450 10.70 -12.30 -0.39
CA ALA A 450 11.90 -11.49 -0.49
C ALA A 450 13.13 -12.21 0.09
N ASP A 451 13.01 -12.87 1.24
CA ASP A 451 14.09 -13.70 1.81
C ASP A 451 14.45 -14.89 0.91
N GLY A 452 13.45 -15.54 0.31
CA GLY A 452 13.66 -16.62 -0.67
C GLY A 452 14.43 -16.17 -1.91
N LEU A 453 14.04 -15.02 -2.48
CA LEU A 453 14.76 -14.38 -3.59
C LEU A 453 16.17 -13.96 -3.18
N TRP A 454 16.32 -13.37 -1.99
CA TRP A 454 17.61 -12.95 -1.46
C TRP A 454 18.58 -14.13 -1.33
N ARG A 455 18.13 -15.27 -0.79
CA ARG A 455 18.95 -16.50 -0.70
C ARG A 455 19.39 -17.00 -2.07
N THR A 456 18.52 -16.90 -3.07
CA THR A 456 18.83 -17.34 -4.45
C THR A 456 19.87 -16.43 -5.09
N VAL A 457 19.74 -15.12 -4.89
CA VAL A 457 20.61 -14.12 -5.52
C VAL A 457 21.93 -13.93 -4.77
N ARG A 458 21.99 -14.21 -3.46
CA ARG A 458 23.23 -14.18 -2.65
C ARG A 458 24.30 -15.15 -3.16
N ALA A 459 23.91 -16.19 -3.89
CA ALA A 459 24.87 -17.07 -4.55
C ALA A 459 25.71 -16.33 -5.61
N PHE A 460 25.24 -15.18 -6.10
CA PHE A 460 25.97 -14.33 -7.02
C PHE A 460 26.73 -13.21 -6.29
N GLU A 461 28.04 -13.19 -6.46
CA GLU A 461 28.91 -12.13 -5.98
C GLU A 461 28.90 -10.98 -6.99
N VAL A 462 28.18 -9.91 -6.65
CA VAL A 462 27.95 -8.75 -7.54
C VAL A 462 28.87 -7.57 -7.22
N GLY A 463 29.86 -7.73 -6.34
CA GLY A 463 30.76 -6.66 -5.90
C GLY A 463 30.07 -5.61 -5.01
N GLU A 464 30.75 -5.14 -3.96
CA GLU A 464 30.27 -4.03 -3.13
C GLU A 464 30.44 -2.69 -3.87
N GLN A 465 29.54 -2.36 -4.80
CA GLN A 465 29.49 -0.99 -5.36
C GLN A 465 28.12 -0.30 -5.23
N THR A 466 27.12 -0.91 -4.61
CA THR A 466 25.76 -0.32 -4.52
C THR A 466 25.27 -0.01 -3.11
N ALA A 467 26.15 -0.02 -2.10
CA ALA A 467 25.77 0.37 -0.73
C ALA A 467 25.81 1.90 -0.47
N GLU A 468 26.56 2.69 -1.24
CA GLU A 468 26.70 4.14 -1.01
C GLU A 468 25.68 5.02 -1.75
N GLY A 469 25.16 4.58 -2.91
CA GLY A 469 24.19 5.36 -3.69
C GLY A 469 22.76 5.34 -3.14
N ALA A 470 22.36 4.27 -2.43
CA ALA A 470 21.00 4.10 -1.93
C ALA A 470 20.74 4.76 -0.56
N ARG A 471 21.79 5.08 0.22
CA ARG A 471 21.65 5.73 1.54
C ARG A 471 21.31 7.22 1.45
N GLY A 472 21.43 7.85 0.27
CA GLY A 472 21.17 9.28 0.07
C GLY A 472 19.72 9.65 -0.27
N LEU A 473 18.88 8.69 -0.68
CA LEU A 473 17.53 8.97 -1.20
C LEU A 473 16.38 8.52 -0.28
N TYR A 474 16.69 7.84 0.83
CA TYR A 474 15.68 7.41 1.79
C TYR A 474 16.22 7.58 3.22
N ALA A 475 16.47 8.83 3.62
CA ALA A 475 16.44 9.15 5.04
C ALA A 475 14.95 9.17 5.44
N PRO A 476 14.45 8.22 6.26
CA PRO A 476 13.09 8.33 6.76
C PRO A 476 13.01 9.64 7.55
N GLN A 477 12.18 10.58 7.08
CA GLN A 477 11.78 11.67 7.95
C GLN A 477 11.17 11.02 9.19
N PRO A 478 11.65 11.34 10.41
CA PRO A 478 11.01 10.85 11.61
C PRO A 478 9.55 11.30 11.54
N TYR A 479 8.63 10.32 11.56
CA TYR A 479 7.22 10.60 11.71
C TYR A 479 7.03 11.39 13.00
N ASP A 480 6.78 12.69 12.86
CA ASP A 480 6.57 13.60 13.96
C ASP A 480 5.23 13.27 14.64
N ARG A 481 5.31 12.44 15.69
CA ARG A 481 4.19 12.09 16.57
C ARG A 481 3.54 13.32 17.24
N GLY A 482 4.12 14.52 17.12
CA GLY A 482 3.65 15.75 17.77
C GLY A 482 2.58 16.55 17.01
N ARG A 483 2.38 16.35 15.70
CA ARG A 483 1.49 17.23 14.90
C ARG A 483 0.03 16.79 14.80
N ALA A 484 -0.34 15.57 15.21
CA ALA A 484 -1.72 15.07 15.14
C ALA A 484 -2.57 15.38 16.40
N ARG A 485 -2.12 16.24 17.32
CA ARG A 485 -2.89 16.66 18.51
C ARG A 485 -3.43 18.10 18.46
N GLY A 486 -3.22 18.84 17.38
CA GLY A 486 -3.67 20.23 17.28
C GLY A 486 -4.70 20.42 16.18
N GLY A 487 -6.00 20.43 16.51
CA GLY A 487 -6.99 20.89 15.53
C GLY A 487 -8.45 20.53 15.74
N LEU A 488 -8.97 20.47 16.96
CA LEU A 488 -10.41 20.62 17.21
C LEU A 488 -10.62 21.55 18.41
N SER A 489 -10.34 22.85 18.22
CA SER A 489 -10.94 23.86 19.08
C SER A 489 -12.40 24.01 18.65
N VAL A 490 -13.30 23.41 19.42
CA VAL A 490 -14.73 23.69 19.37
C VAL A 490 -14.92 25.19 19.60
N VAL A 491 -15.30 25.90 18.55
CA VAL A 491 -15.81 27.27 18.67
C VAL A 491 -17.23 27.15 19.22
N ALA A 492 -17.36 27.32 20.53
CA ALA A 492 -18.64 27.64 21.14
C ALA A 492 -18.97 29.11 20.83
N ARG A 493 -20.03 29.31 20.06
CA ARG A 493 -20.87 30.52 20.10
C ARG A 493 -22.31 30.11 20.01
#